data_AF-A0A2H5XEJ0-F1
#
_entry.id   AF-A0A2H5XEJ0-F1
#
_cell.length_a   1.000
_cell.length_b   1.000
_cell.length_c   1.000
_cell.angle_alpha   90.00
_cell.angle_beta   90.00
_cell.angle_gamma   90.00
#
_symmetry.space_group_name_H-M   'P 1'
#
loop_
_entity.id
_entity.type
_entity.pdbx_description
1 polymer ?
#
loop_
_entity_poly.entity_id
_entity_poly.type
_entity_poly.pdbx_seq_one_letter_code
_entity_poly.pdbx_strand_id
1 'polypeptide(L)'
;MTAVEVRNLTVVADGYPIVRGLSLTAAPGEWVGFIAPPDQLTLLFQVLDGTVLPTEGEIWYYNEPPRRASERRLLEVVDSEQMLPSPAPILLLPHATKLPFPSLEQTILIGLPPSRLFIETIYKIFSNNYKLIDIHTSSREVHVE
;
A
#
# COMPACT_ATOMS: atom_id res chain seq x y z
N MET A 1 -5.91 16.34 6.15
CA MET A 1 -4.57 16.30 5.50
C MET A 1 -4.42 14.92 4.89
N THR A 2 -3.95 14.83 3.66
CA THR A 2 -3.83 13.55 2.93
C THR A 2 -2.38 13.08 3.02
N ALA A 3 -2.16 11.89 3.56
CA ALA A 3 -0.84 11.27 3.64
C ALA A 3 -0.51 10.57 2.32
N VAL A 4 -1.47 9.83 1.77
CA VAL A 4 -1.32 9.07 0.52
C VAL A 4 -2.45 9.44 -0.41
N GLU A 5 -2.11 9.72 -1.66
CA GLU A 5 -3.08 9.92 -2.72
C GLU A 5 -2.63 9.16 -3.96
N VAL A 6 -3.53 8.34 -4.49
CA VAL A 6 -3.34 7.61 -5.74
C VAL A 6 -4.52 7.96 -6.62
N ARG A 7 -4.27 8.37 -7.86
CA ARG A 7 -5.31 8.74 -8.83
C ARG A 7 -5.14 7.94 -10.11
N ASN A 8 -6.19 7.19 -10.46
CA ASN A 8 -6.32 6.43 -11.70
C ASN A 8 -5.08 5.60 -12.07
N LEU A 9 -4.47 4.96 -11.08
CA LEU A 9 -3.23 4.21 -11.22
C LEU A 9 -3.46 2.94 -12.05
N THR A 10 -2.68 2.81 -13.12
CA THR A 10 -2.64 1.61 -13.96
C THR A 10 -1.19 1.10 -14.02
N VAL A 11 -1.02 -0.18 -13.71
CA VAL A 11 0.28 -0.87 -13.72
C VAL A 11 0.17 -2.09 -14.62
N VAL A 12 1.11 -2.22 -15.56
CA VAL A 12 1.13 -3.30 -16.56
C VAL A 12 2.39 -4.14 -16.38
N ALA A 13 2.22 -5.47 -16.29
CA ALA A 13 3.29 -6.46 -16.29
C ALA A 13 3.18 -7.31 -17.55
N ASP A 14 4.26 -7.43 -18.34
CA ASP A 14 4.29 -8.25 -19.56
C ASP A 14 3.12 -8.01 -20.53
N GLY A 15 2.66 -6.76 -20.64
CA GLY A 15 1.53 -6.37 -21.48
C GLY A 15 0.15 -6.61 -20.87
N TYR A 16 0.07 -7.21 -19.68
CA TYR A 16 -1.17 -7.43 -18.94
C TYR A 16 -1.31 -6.43 -17.78
N PRO A 17 -2.41 -5.65 -17.70
CA PRO A 17 -2.63 -4.75 -16.58
C PRO A 17 -2.91 -5.54 -15.31
N ILE A 18 -2.01 -5.41 -14.33
CA ILE A 18 -2.16 -5.99 -12.99
C ILE A 18 -3.00 -5.08 -12.09
N VAL A 19 -2.91 -3.76 -12.25
CA VAL A 19 -3.74 -2.76 -11.56
C VAL A 19 -4.43 -1.92 -12.61
N ARG A 20 -5.73 -1.65 -12.45
CA ARG A 20 -6.53 -0.86 -13.42
C ARG A 20 -7.28 0.25 -12.71
N GLY A 21 -6.95 1.51 -13.05
CA GLY A 21 -7.69 2.69 -12.62
C GLY A 21 -7.82 2.85 -11.10
N LEU A 22 -6.83 2.37 -10.34
CA LEU A 22 -6.88 2.42 -8.88
C LEU A 22 -6.83 3.86 -8.40
N SER A 23 -7.83 4.28 -7.64
CA SER A 23 -7.84 5.57 -6.97
C SER A 23 -8.09 5.34 -5.48
N LEU A 24 -7.23 5.90 -4.64
CA LEU A 24 -7.38 5.82 -3.19
C LEU A 24 -6.79 7.06 -2.52
N THR A 25 -7.31 7.39 -1.36
CA THR A 25 -6.73 8.40 -0.47
C THR A 25 -6.61 7.82 0.92
N ALA A 26 -5.48 8.06 1.58
CA ALA A 26 -5.27 7.72 2.98
C ALA A 26 -4.86 8.96 3.80
N ALA A 27 -5.47 9.12 4.97
CA ALA A 27 -5.08 10.10 5.97
C ALA A 27 -3.90 9.59 6.83
N PRO A 28 -3.16 10.47 7.51
CA PRO A 28 -2.15 10.05 8.49
C PRO A 28 -2.72 9.07 9.52
N GLY A 29 -2.00 7.98 9.77
CA GLY A 29 -2.43 6.91 10.69
C GLY A 29 -3.39 5.88 10.08
N GLU A 30 -3.85 6.06 8.84
CA GLU A 30 -4.68 5.05 8.15
C GLU A 30 -3.82 3.92 7.57
N TRP A 31 -4.42 2.74 7.50
CA TRP A 31 -3.80 1.56 6.91
C TRP A 31 -4.52 1.17 5.63
N VAL A 32 -3.75 0.79 4.61
CA VAL A 32 -4.26 0.35 3.31
C VAL A 32 -3.66 -1.01 2.99
N GLY A 33 -4.50 -2.04 3.00
CA GLY A 33 -4.15 -3.39 2.57
C GLY A 33 -4.42 -3.60 1.09
N PHE A 34 -3.45 -4.15 0.38
CA PHE A 34 -3.56 -4.58 -0.99
C PHE A 34 -3.57 -6.10 -1.05
N ILE A 35 -4.61 -6.70 -1.63
CA ILE A 35 -4.70 -8.14 -1.81
C ILE A 35 -4.39 -8.47 -3.26
N ALA A 36 -3.30 -9.20 -3.48
CA ALA A 36 -2.94 -9.75 -4.79
C ALA A 36 -1.91 -10.88 -4.66
N PRO A 37 -1.68 -11.65 -5.74
CA PRO A 37 -0.55 -12.57 -5.85
C PRO A 37 0.79 -11.87 -5.56
N PRO A 38 1.78 -12.57 -4.96
CA PRO A 38 3.05 -11.97 -4.55
C PRO A 38 3.82 -11.25 -5.66
N ASP A 39 3.79 -11.78 -6.87
CA ASP A 39 4.39 -11.18 -8.07
C ASP A 39 3.76 -9.83 -8.42
N GLN A 40 2.42 -9.72 -8.31
CA GLN A 40 1.70 -8.47 -8.55
C GLN A 40 1.91 -7.46 -7.43
N LEU A 41 1.94 -7.91 -6.16
CA LEU A 41 2.25 -7.06 -5.02
C LEU A 41 3.65 -6.47 -5.14
N THR A 42 4.64 -7.29 -5.50
CA THR A 42 6.02 -6.83 -5.68
C THR A 42 6.08 -5.69 -6.70
N LEU A 43 5.44 -5.87 -7.87
CA LEU A 43 5.44 -4.83 -8.91
C LEU A 43 4.64 -3.59 -8.48
N LEU A 44 3.47 -3.75 -7.84
CA LEU A 44 2.73 -2.61 -7.31
C LEU A 44 3.59 -1.81 -6.33
N PHE A 45 4.29 -2.47 -5.41
CA PHE A 45 5.08 -1.78 -4.39
C PHE A 45 6.32 -1.10 -4.97
N GLN A 46 6.91 -1.64 -6.03
CA GLN A 46 7.94 -0.94 -6.82
C GLN A 46 7.39 0.31 -7.54
N VAL A 47 6.10 0.32 -7.88
CA VAL A 47 5.45 1.53 -8.41
C VAL A 47 5.15 2.53 -7.29
N LEU A 48 4.69 2.05 -6.14
CA LEU A 48 4.41 2.86 -4.96
C LEU A 48 5.68 3.50 -4.39
N ASP A 49 6.83 2.82 -4.39
CA ASP A 49 8.10 3.39 -3.92
C ASP A 49 8.81 4.29 -4.95
N GLY A 50 8.35 4.29 -6.21
CA GLY A 50 8.92 5.08 -7.30
C GLY A 50 10.13 4.45 -8.00
N THR A 51 10.41 3.18 -7.74
CA THR A 51 11.41 2.38 -8.48
C THR A 51 10.97 2.16 -9.92
N VAL A 52 9.69 1.87 -10.12
CA VAL A 52 9.04 1.65 -11.42
C VAL A 52 8.00 2.75 -11.65
N LEU A 53 7.90 3.27 -12.88
CA LEU A 53 6.86 4.24 -13.22
C LEU A 53 5.56 3.50 -13.56
N PRO A 54 4.40 4.04 -13.14
CA PRO A 54 3.13 3.51 -13.60
C PRO A 54 2.94 3.75 -15.10
N THR A 55 2.08 2.94 -15.72
CA THR A 55 1.68 3.16 -17.12
C THR A 55 0.78 4.38 -17.23
N GLU A 56 -0.14 4.54 -16.28
CA GLU A 56 -1.02 5.71 -16.16
C GLU A 56 -1.28 6.03 -14.69
N GLY A 57 -1.71 7.25 -14.43
CA GLY A 57 -2.07 7.72 -13.10
C GLY A 57 -0.89 8.29 -12.33
N GLU A 58 -1.19 8.72 -11.12
CA GLU A 58 -0.28 9.52 -10.31
C GLU A 58 -0.37 9.10 -8.85
N ILE A 59 0.76 9.19 -8.15
CA ILE A 59 0.90 8.84 -6.74
C ILE A 59 1.55 10.04 -6.04
N TRP A 60 1.02 10.39 -4.88
CA TRP A 60 1.58 11.42 -4.02
C TRP A 60 1.59 10.98 -2.56
N TYR A 61 2.67 11.36 -1.89
CA TYR A 61 2.86 11.21 -0.46
C TYR A 61 3.09 12.58 0.14
N TYR A 62 2.16 13.08 0.95
CA TYR A 62 2.19 14.46 1.46
C TYR A 62 2.49 15.51 0.35
N ASN A 63 1.82 15.38 -0.81
CA ASN A 63 2.00 16.20 -2.01
C ASN A 63 3.35 16.05 -2.74
N GLU A 64 4.17 15.05 -2.40
CA GLU A 64 5.42 14.75 -3.09
C GLU A 64 5.30 13.45 -3.90
N PRO A 65 5.86 13.37 -5.12
CA PRO A 65 5.89 12.11 -5.87
C PRO A 65 6.78 11.07 -5.15
N PRO A 66 6.60 9.75 -5.40
CA PRO A 66 7.26 8.67 -4.66
C PRO A 66 8.78 8.83 -4.46
N ARG A 67 9.51 9.12 -5.54
CA ARG A 67 10.97 9.28 -5.48
C ARG A 67 11.39 10.44 -4.56
N ARG A 68 10.71 11.59 -4.64
CA ARG A 68 11.00 12.72 -3.74
C ARG A 68 10.58 12.43 -2.31
N ALA A 69 9.46 11.75 -2.11
CA ALA A 69 9.01 11.35 -0.78
C ALA A 69 10.04 10.44 -0.11
N SER A 70 10.62 9.49 -0.85
CA SER A 70 11.72 8.63 -0.37
C SER A 70 12.98 9.44 -0.04
N GLU A 71 13.42 10.33 -0.94
CA GLU A 71 14.58 11.22 -0.71
C GLU A 71 14.42 12.09 0.55
N ARG A 72 13.18 12.50 0.84
CA ARG A 72 12.82 13.30 2.02
C ARG A 72 12.53 12.46 3.26
N ARG A 73 12.69 11.14 3.21
CA ARG A 73 12.38 10.19 4.29
C ARG A 73 10.92 10.25 4.76
N LEU A 74 10.01 10.64 3.86
CA LEU A 74 8.57 10.56 4.08
C LEU A 74 8.04 9.14 3.86
N LEU A 75 8.75 8.37 3.03
CA LEU A 75 8.38 7.04 2.57
C LEU A 75 9.53 6.07 2.83
N GLU A 76 9.24 4.94 3.47
CA GLU A 76 10.22 3.87 3.69
C GLU A 76 9.61 2.52 3.33
N VAL A 77 10.35 1.73 2.55
CA VAL A 77 10.01 0.34 2.26
C VAL A 77 10.62 -0.52 3.36
N VAL A 78 9.76 -1.20 4.12
CA VAL A 78 10.17 -2.02 5.26
C VAL A 78 9.87 -3.48 4.93
N ASP A 79 10.90 -4.31 5.03
CA ASP A 79 10.71 -5.76 5.02
C ASP A 79 10.30 -6.21 6.42
N SER A 80 9.32 -7.11 6.50
CA SER A 80 8.68 -7.52 7.77
C SER A 80 9.63 -8.24 8.74
N GLU A 81 10.80 -8.67 8.25
CA GLU A 81 11.87 -9.26 9.07
C GLU A 81 12.80 -8.21 9.72
N GLN A 82 12.82 -6.97 9.24
CA GLN A 82 13.66 -5.88 9.76
C GLN A 82 12.81 -4.82 10.45
N MET A 83 12.24 -5.17 11.60
CA MET A 83 11.39 -4.27 12.38
C MET A 83 12.25 -3.34 13.27
N LEU A 84 13.02 -2.47 12.63
CA LEU A 84 13.62 -1.31 13.29
C LEU A 84 12.56 -0.20 13.39
N PRO A 85 12.60 0.66 14.43
CA PRO A 85 11.73 1.82 14.48
C PRO A 85 12.05 2.75 13.30
N SER A 86 11.21 2.73 12.28
CA SER A 86 11.29 3.67 11.17
C SER A 86 10.75 5.03 11.63
N PRO A 87 11.48 6.14 11.40
CA PRO A 87 10.97 7.49 11.63
C PRO A 87 10.08 7.97 10.47
N ALA A 88 9.96 7.20 9.38
CA ALA A 88 9.18 7.63 8.22
C ALA A 88 7.67 7.62 8.56
N PRO A 89 6.93 8.66 8.18
CA PRO A 89 5.49 8.74 8.42
C PRO A 89 4.69 7.77 7.54
N ILE A 90 5.26 7.27 6.44
CA ILE A 90 4.61 6.30 5.55
C ILE A 90 5.51 5.08 5.38
N LEU A 91 4.92 3.92 5.64
CA LEU A 91 5.60 2.64 5.53
C LEU A 91 4.97 1.79 4.43
N LEU A 92 5.82 1.27 3.54
CA LEU A 92 5.44 0.33 2.50
C LEU A 92 5.92 -1.07 2.90
N LEU A 93 4.99 -1.99 3.12
CA LEU A 93 5.26 -3.37 3.50
C LEU A 93 4.81 -4.31 2.37
N PRO A 94 5.64 -4.59 1.36
CA PRO A 94 5.23 -5.39 0.18
C PRO A 94 4.87 -6.83 0.52
N HIS A 95 5.54 -7.40 1.53
CA HIS A 95 5.34 -8.78 1.98
C HIS A 95 5.20 -8.80 3.49
N ALA A 96 3.98 -8.67 4.00
CA ALA A 96 3.76 -8.77 5.43
C ALA A 96 3.61 -10.22 5.87
N THR A 97 4.64 -10.75 6.54
CA THR A 97 4.54 -12.00 7.30
C THR A 97 4.25 -11.73 8.79
N LYS A 98 4.63 -10.54 9.27
CA LYS A 98 4.38 -10.02 10.63
C LYS A 98 3.85 -8.60 10.52
N LEU A 99 2.96 -8.23 11.44
CA LEU A 99 2.45 -6.86 11.49
C LEU A 99 3.45 -5.95 12.21
N PRO A 100 3.72 -4.75 11.67
CA PRO A 100 4.51 -3.77 12.39
C PRO A 100 3.79 -3.33 13.66
N PHE A 101 4.55 -2.87 14.65
CA PHE A 101 4.02 -2.06 15.76
C PHE A 101 4.25 -0.57 15.43
N PRO A 102 3.47 0.03 14.52
CA PRO A 102 3.67 1.42 14.19
C PRO A 102 3.20 2.32 15.32
N SER A 103 3.66 3.56 15.27
CA SER A 103 3.00 4.64 15.97
C SER A 103 1.60 4.89 15.39
N LEU A 104 0.67 5.40 16.19
CA LEU A 104 -0.70 5.71 15.76
C LEU A 104 -0.77 6.75 14.62
N GLU A 105 0.33 7.45 14.33
CA GLU A 105 0.40 8.49 13.31
C GLU A 105 0.98 8.00 11.97
N GLN A 106 1.58 6.80 11.94
CA GLN A 106 2.17 6.25 10.73
C GLN A 106 1.11 5.66 9.80
N THR A 107 1.17 6.06 8.53
CA THR A 107 0.32 5.52 7.48
C THR A 107 0.98 4.28 6.91
N ILE A 108 0.25 3.18 6.78
CA ILE A 108 0.82 1.91 6.31
C ILE A 108 0.13 1.46 5.04
N LEU A 109 0.93 1.10 4.04
CA LEU A 109 0.49 0.36 2.87
C LEU A 109 1.07 -1.04 2.96
N ILE A 110 0.22 -2.06 2.94
CA ILE A 110 0.60 -3.44 3.23
C ILE A 110 0.13 -4.38 2.12
N GLY A 111 1.05 -5.16 1.57
CA GLY A 111 0.76 -6.23 0.62
C GLY A 111 0.39 -7.50 1.36
N LEU A 112 -0.78 -8.03 1.04
CA LEU A 112 -1.37 -9.21 1.65
C LEU A 112 -1.59 -10.28 0.58
N PRO A 113 -1.06 -11.50 0.75
CA PRO A 113 -1.39 -12.59 -0.16
C PRO A 113 -2.90 -12.92 -0.09
N PRO A 114 -3.50 -13.50 -1.13
CA PRO A 114 -4.95 -13.77 -1.23
C PRO A 114 -5.43 -14.90 -0.29
N SER A 115 -4.68 -15.21 0.77
CA SER A 115 -5.05 -16.21 1.77
C SER A 115 -6.09 -15.66 2.74
N ARG A 116 -7.27 -16.29 2.77
CA ARG A 116 -8.41 -15.92 3.61
C ARG A 116 -8.07 -15.79 5.11
N LEU A 117 -7.21 -16.68 5.62
CA LEU A 117 -6.76 -16.69 7.02
C LEU A 117 -6.03 -15.41 7.42
N PHE A 118 -5.14 -14.89 6.55
CA PHE A 118 -4.43 -13.64 6.83
C PHE A 118 -5.39 -12.46 6.82
N ILE A 119 -6.25 -12.39 5.80
CA ILE A 119 -7.24 -11.32 5.64
C ILE A 119 -8.12 -11.22 6.91
N GLU A 120 -8.73 -12.33 7.34
CA GLU A 120 -9.56 -12.36 8.56
C GLU A 120 -8.80 -11.95 9.84
N THR A 121 -7.50 -12.26 9.92
CA THR A 121 -6.64 -11.86 11.04
C THR A 121 -6.41 -10.35 11.06
N ILE A 122 -6.13 -9.74 9.90
CA ILE A 122 -6.00 -8.28 9.75
C ILE A 122 -7.32 -7.59 10.13
N TYR A 123 -8.45 -8.05 9.61
CA TYR A 123 -9.77 -7.52 9.93
C TYR A 123 -10.04 -7.44 11.43
N LYS A 124 -9.71 -8.51 12.17
CA LYS A 124 -9.93 -8.57 13.62
C LYS A 124 -9.03 -7.63 14.40
N ILE A 125 -7.84 -7.33 13.90
CA ILE A 125 -6.86 -6.48 14.58
C ILE A 125 -7.16 -4.99 14.35
N PHE A 126 -7.68 -4.61 13.18
CA PHE A 126 -7.66 -3.21 12.75
C PHE A 126 -9.03 -2.51 12.67
N SER A 127 -10.09 -3.08 13.24
CA SER A 127 -11.53 -2.76 13.05
C SER A 127 -11.99 -1.30 12.84
N ASN A 128 -11.19 -0.28 13.15
CA ASN A 128 -11.62 1.13 13.11
C ASN A 128 -10.89 2.05 12.10
N ASN A 129 -9.75 1.69 11.47
CA ASN A 129 -8.99 2.62 10.58
C ASN A 129 -8.20 1.92 9.43
N TYR A 130 -8.83 1.01 8.70
CA TYR A 130 -8.17 0.26 7.62
C TYR A 130 -9.03 0.22 6.36
N LYS A 131 -8.37 0.25 5.20
CA LYS A 131 -8.97 0.10 3.86
C LYS A 131 -8.37 -1.14 3.22
N LEU A 132 -9.19 -1.99 2.65
CA LEU A 132 -8.75 -3.20 1.97
C LEU A 132 -9.12 -3.15 0.49
N ILE A 133 -8.12 -3.33 -0.36
CA ILE A 133 -8.20 -3.17 -1.80
C ILE A 133 -7.79 -4.49 -2.45
N ASP A 134 -8.73 -5.14 -3.11
CA ASP A 134 -8.44 -6.29 -3.95
C ASP A 134 -8.04 -5.79 -5.36
N ILE A 135 -6.84 -6.17 -5.78
CA ILE A 135 -6.27 -5.71 -7.05
C ILE A 135 -6.87 -6.45 -8.25
N HIS A 136 -7.31 -7.70 -8.07
CA HIS A 136 -7.90 -8.50 -9.16
C HIS A 136 -9.29 -8.02 -9.59
N THR A 137 -10.01 -7.38 -8.66
CA THR A 137 -11.35 -6.85 -8.91
C THR A 137 -11.26 -5.33 -8.91
N SER A 138 -10.97 -4.73 -10.08
CA SER A 138 -10.90 -3.26 -10.17
C SER A 138 -12.15 -2.61 -9.53
N SER A 139 -11.92 -1.75 -8.54
CA SER A 139 -12.87 -0.76 -8.02
C SER A 139 -14.01 -1.24 -7.13
N ARG A 140 -13.73 -2.07 -6.11
CA ARG A 140 -14.58 -2.07 -4.90
C ARG A 140 -13.71 -2.02 -3.64
N GLU A 141 -13.85 -0.95 -2.86
CA GLU A 141 -13.57 -1.04 -1.42
C GLU A 141 -14.37 -2.23 -0.90
N VAL A 142 -13.68 -3.23 -0.36
CA VAL A 142 -14.36 -4.37 0.24
C VAL A 142 -14.81 -3.94 1.63
N HIS A 143 -15.97 -3.30 1.72
CA HIS A 143 -16.72 -3.25 2.98
C HIS A 143 -17.41 -4.60 3.14
N VAL A 144 -16.84 -5.46 3.98
CA VAL A 144 -17.57 -6.63 4.51
C VAL A 144 -18.24 -6.17 5.79
N GLU A 145 -19.58 -6.14 5.78
CA GLU A 145 -20.43 -5.96 6.97
C GLU A 145 -20.20 -7.06 8.02
#